data_AF-A0A2H1A297-F1
#
_entry.id   AF-A0A2H1A297-F1
#
_cell.length_a   1.000
_cell.length_b   1.000
_cell.length_c   1.000
_cell.angle_alpha   90.00
_cell.angle_beta   90.00
_cell.angle_gamma   90.00
#
_symmetry.space_group_name_H-M   'P 1'
#
loop_
_entity.id
_entity.type
_entity.pdbx_description
1 polymer ?
#
loop_
_entity_poly.entity_id
_entity_poly.type
_entity_poly.pdbx_seq_one_letter_code
_entity_poly.pdbx_strand_id
1 'polypeptide(L)'
;MSRVPSLNHPSSASSTPAPPRQKITEQDIIAATSSHDIVGYLNTLVGSEAEANLNEYRRTTKLQMDNDASLIRQLRTELQQKQESIDTLLKQVSQLQNNGSALPATANATPQKRVTGELYKSPIRSNSASTSMISSDDLAQEMKTIGVTLDMLELLTGVRIVNYEEDKEKFHFDVKQSSTNSEDDSSTITVEYKLVIKKQFELSADVNYIPTFLKKVPSSVKNRLIENLPDYLQGSLVFPYNTLSQFYAKMNRALNKSTKS
;
A
#
# COMPACT_ATOMS: atom_id res chain seq x y z
N MET A 1 9.86 3.82 -11.57
CA MET A 1 10.98 2.87 -11.78
C MET A 1 12.23 3.54 -11.21
N SER A 2 12.46 3.39 -9.91
CA SER A 2 13.63 4.00 -9.25
C SER A 2 14.79 3.03 -9.27
N ARG A 3 15.77 3.37 -10.09
CA ARG A 3 17.05 2.69 -10.24
C ARG A 3 17.88 3.02 -8.99
N VAL A 4 18.24 1.99 -8.24
CA VAL A 4 19.13 2.11 -7.07
C VAL A 4 20.51 2.59 -7.54
N PRO A 5 21.07 3.70 -6.99
CA PRO A 5 22.43 4.09 -7.33
C PRO A 5 23.44 3.21 -6.62
N SER A 6 24.37 2.70 -7.42
CA SER A 6 25.52 1.88 -7.06
C SER A 6 26.46 2.60 -6.07
N LEU A 7 26.91 1.87 -5.05
CA LEU A 7 27.98 2.25 -4.12
C LEU A 7 29.32 2.31 -4.89
N ASN A 8 29.66 3.50 -5.36
CA ASN A 8 31.00 3.81 -5.84
C ASN A 8 31.89 4.16 -4.63
N HIS A 9 32.86 3.30 -4.34
CA HIS A 9 34.01 3.68 -3.52
C HIS A 9 34.91 4.65 -4.32
N PRO A 10 35.25 5.84 -3.80
CA PRO A 10 36.30 6.63 -4.41
C PRO A 10 37.66 6.11 -3.95
N SER A 11 38.43 5.67 -4.94
CA SER A 11 39.88 5.52 -4.85
C SER A 11 40.54 6.87 -4.50
N SER A 12 41.50 6.78 -3.58
CA SER A 12 42.82 7.43 -3.59
C SER A 12 42.94 8.82 -4.23
N ALA A 13 43.17 9.86 -3.43
CA ALA A 13 44.13 10.93 -3.77
C ALA A 13 44.52 11.86 -2.60
N SER A 14 45.83 12.02 -2.46
CA SER A 14 46.61 13.16 -1.92
C SER A 14 46.67 13.39 -0.40
N SER A 15 47.75 12.85 0.14
CA SER A 15 48.38 13.13 1.42
C SER A 15 49.41 14.26 1.31
N THR A 16 49.48 15.11 2.34
CA THR A 16 50.69 15.91 2.65
C THR A 16 51.50 15.12 3.68
N PRO A 17 52.84 14.98 3.55
CA PRO A 17 53.59 13.97 4.29
C PRO A 17 54.02 14.46 5.68
N ALA A 18 53.67 13.68 6.70
CA ALA A 18 54.29 13.71 8.03
C ALA A 18 55.62 12.91 7.99
N PRO A 19 56.60 13.20 8.88
CA PRO A 19 57.97 12.69 8.78
C PRO A 19 58.04 11.15 8.83
N PRO A 20 59.09 10.55 8.23
CA PRO A 20 59.16 9.10 8.02
C PRO A 20 59.32 8.40 9.36
N ARG A 21 58.26 7.71 9.80
CA ARG A 21 58.33 6.73 10.89
C ARG A 21 59.08 5.49 10.36
N GLN A 22 60.16 5.10 11.02
CA GLN A 22 60.97 3.93 10.65
C GLN A 22 60.06 2.69 10.59
N LYS A 23 59.96 2.08 9.41
CA LYS A 23 59.25 0.82 9.22
C LYS A 23 60.17 -0.28 9.76
N ILE A 24 59.81 -0.88 10.90
CA ILE A 24 60.49 -2.06 11.43
C ILE A 24 60.27 -3.19 10.42
N THR A 25 61.35 -3.72 9.86
CA THR A 25 61.31 -4.78 8.85
C THR A 25 61.55 -6.16 9.46
N GLU A 26 61.19 -7.23 8.75
CA GLU A 26 61.42 -8.61 9.20
C GLU A 26 62.89 -8.89 9.53
N GLN A 27 63.82 -8.22 8.82
CA GLN A 27 65.25 -8.33 9.09
C GLN A 27 65.67 -7.73 10.44
N ASP A 28 64.99 -6.67 10.91
CA ASP A 28 65.26 -6.03 12.20
C ASP A 28 64.81 -6.93 13.37
N ILE A 29 63.75 -7.71 13.16
CA ILE A 29 63.23 -8.69 14.12
C ILE A 29 64.16 -9.91 14.21
N ILE A 30 64.69 -10.36 13.08
CA ILE A 30 65.61 -11.51 13.00
C ILE A 30 66.99 -11.16 13.58
N ALA A 31 67.43 -9.90 13.44
CA ALA A 31 68.70 -9.42 13.98
C ALA A 31 68.66 -9.11 15.49
N ALA A 32 67.46 -9.00 16.09
CA ALA A 32 67.30 -8.67 17.49
C ALA A 32 67.85 -9.79 18.41
N THR A 33 68.88 -9.48 19.19
CA THR A 33 69.56 -10.44 20.06
C THR A 33 69.14 -10.33 21.53
N SER A 34 68.38 -9.28 21.89
CA SER A 34 67.87 -9.04 23.23
C SER A 34 66.34 -9.12 23.27
N SER A 35 65.81 -9.78 24.30
CA SER A 35 64.37 -9.89 24.55
C SER A 35 63.71 -8.51 24.72
N HIS A 36 64.46 -7.52 25.23
CA HIS A 36 63.96 -6.15 25.38
C HIS A 36 63.68 -5.46 24.04
N ASP A 37 64.50 -5.73 23.02
CA ASP A 37 64.36 -5.11 21.70
C ASP A 37 63.14 -5.67 20.96
N ILE A 38 62.89 -6.98 21.09
CA ILE A 38 61.70 -7.64 20.53
C ILE A 38 60.41 -7.09 21.16
N VAL A 39 60.40 -6.88 22.48
CA VAL A 39 59.26 -6.27 23.19
C VAL A 39 59.08 -4.80 22.79
N GLY A 40 60.18 -4.07 22.57
CA GLY A 40 60.15 -2.71 22.04
C GLY A 40 59.52 -2.64 20.64
N TYR A 41 59.90 -3.55 19.75
CA TYR A 41 59.33 -3.64 18.41
C TYR A 41 57.86 -4.04 18.42
N LEU A 42 57.47 -5.01 19.24
CA LEU A 42 56.07 -5.42 19.40
C LEU A 42 55.19 -4.27 19.92
N ASN A 43 55.62 -3.57 20.96
CA ASN A 43 54.87 -2.42 21.48
C ASN A 43 54.74 -1.28 20.45
N THR A 44 55.77 -1.09 19.63
CA THR A 44 55.76 -0.06 18.57
C THR A 44 54.85 -0.48 17.42
N LEU A 45 54.90 -1.74 16.96
CA LEU A 45 54.05 -2.26 15.89
C LEU A 45 52.58 -2.29 16.32
N VAL A 46 52.29 -2.93 17.45
CA VAL A 46 50.92 -3.08 18.00
C VAL A 46 50.33 -1.73 18.36
N GLY A 47 51.11 -0.84 18.98
CA GLY A 47 50.69 0.53 19.27
C GLY A 47 50.38 1.31 17.99
N SER A 48 51.23 1.20 16.96
CA SER A 48 51.06 1.95 15.72
C SER A 48 49.87 1.47 14.87
N GLU A 49 49.65 0.17 14.78
CA GLU A 49 48.53 -0.40 14.01
C GLU A 49 47.20 -0.21 14.73
N ALA A 50 47.17 -0.38 16.06
CA ALA A 50 45.97 -0.11 16.86
C ALA A 50 45.59 1.38 16.80
N GLU A 51 46.57 2.28 16.86
CA GLU A 51 46.34 3.72 16.75
C GLU A 51 45.90 4.13 15.33
N ALA A 52 46.47 3.52 14.28
CA ALA A 52 46.05 3.74 12.91
C ALA A 52 44.59 3.30 12.68
N ASN A 53 44.21 2.10 13.12
CA ASN A 53 42.85 1.59 13.00
C ASN A 53 41.86 2.43 13.80
N LEU A 54 42.22 2.86 15.01
CA LEU A 54 41.39 3.75 15.83
C LEU A 54 41.17 5.11 15.16
N ASN A 55 42.21 5.65 14.51
CA ASN A 55 42.12 6.92 13.80
C ASN A 55 41.24 6.81 12.55
N GLU A 56 41.35 5.73 11.78
CA GLU A 56 40.47 5.45 10.64
C GLU A 56 39.01 5.26 11.08
N TYR A 57 38.78 4.53 12.18
CA TYR A 57 37.45 4.38 12.76
C TYR A 57 36.86 5.74 13.16
N ARG A 58 37.62 6.54 13.93
CA ARG A 58 37.19 7.89 14.33
C ARG A 58 36.89 8.79 13.14
N ARG A 59 37.72 8.74 12.09
CA ARG A 59 37.53 9.50 10.86
C ARG A 59 36.24 9.09 10.15
N THR A 60 36.02 7.80 10.00
CA THR A 60 34.84 7.24 9.32
C THR A 60 33.56 7.58 10.07
N THR A 61 33.54 7.38 11.38
CA THR A 61 32.39 7.74 12.23
C THR A 61 32.11 9.23 12.17
N LYS A 62 33.14 10.08 12.21
CA LYS A 62 32.96 11.53 12.10
C LYS A 62 32.34 11.93 10.76
N LEU A 63 32.83 11.37 9.66
CA LEU A 63 32.29 11.64 8.32
C LEU A 63 30.83 11.17 8.19
N GLN A 64 30.50 10.01 8.78
CA GLN A 64 29.13 9.52 8.83
C GLN A 64 28.22 10.45 9.64
N MET A 65 28.66 10.87 10.83
CA MET A 65 27.91 11.81 11.67
C MET A 65 27.67 13.16 10.96
N ASP A 66 28.67 13.67 10.25
CA ASP A 66 28.55 14.93 9.50
C ASP A 66 27.55 14.79 8.34
N ASN A 67 27.55 13.65 7.63
CA ASN A 67 26.60 13.35 6.57
C ASN A 67 25.17 13.21 7.11
N ASP A 68 24.99 12.43 8.18
CA ASP A 68 23.69 12.25 8.83
C ASP A 68 23.15 13.59 9.36
N ALA A 69 24.01 14.42 9.96
CA ALA A 69 23.63 15.75 10.42
C ALA A 69 23.20 16.68 9.26
N SER A 70 23.87 16.58 8.11
CA SER A 70 23.48 17.33 6.90
C SER A 70 22.12 16.87 6.37
N LEU A 71 21.89 15.55 6.29
CA LEU A 71 20.63 14.98 5.84
C LEU A 71 19.47 15.35 6.77
N ILE A 72 19.68 15.26 8.09
CA ILE A 72 18.67 15.66 9.08
C ILE A 72 18.31 17.14 8.91
N ARG A 73 19.28 18.02 8.66
CA ARG A 73 19.01 19.45 8.40
C ARG A 73 18.17 19.62 7.14
N GLN A 74 18.53 18.95 6.05
CA GLN A 74 17.77 19.02 4.80
C GLN A 74 16.32 18.56 4.98
N LEU A 75 16.10 17.41 5.62
CA LEU A 75 14.76 16.89 5.88
C LEU A 75 13.93 17.82 6.77
N ARG A 76 14.56 18.44 7.78
CA ARG A 76 13.88 19.45 8.62
C ARG A 76 13.46 20.68 7.84
N THR A 77 14.32 21.18 6.94
CA THR A 77 13.98 22.32 6.08
C THR A 77 12.86 21.96 5.11
N GLU A 78 12.86 20.76 4.53
CA GLU A 78 11.80 20.31 3.63
C GLU A 78 10.45 20.19 4.37
N LEU A 79 10.44 19.60 5.57
CA LEU A 79 9.25 19.54 6.41
C LEU A 79 8.69 20.92 6.73
N GLN A 80 9.57 21.87 7.07
CA GLN A 80 9.14 23.24 7.34
C GLN A 80 8.51 23.90 6.10
N GLN A 81 9.13 23.77 4.92
CA GLN A 81 8.57 24.32 3.68
C GLN A 81 7.22 23.70 3.32
N LYS A 82 7.05 22.39 3.54
CA LYS A 82 5.76 21.72 3.32
C LYS A 82 4.70 22.22 4.29
N GLN A 83 5.05 22.45 5.55
CA GLN A 83 4.12 22.99 6.54
C GLN A 83 3.68 24.41 6.17
N GLU A 84 4.61 25.28 5.76
CA GLU A 84 4.28 26.64 5.30
C GLU A 84 3.36 26.61 4.06
N SER A 85 3.58 25.66 3.14
CA SER A 85 2.69 25.46 1.98
C SER A 85 1.30 25.01 2.40
N ILE A 86 1.17 24.13 3.38
CA ILE A 86 -0.13 23.71 3.92
C ILE A 86 -0.86 24.91 4.53
N ASP A 87 -0.17 25.71 5.34
CA ASP A 87 -0.76 26.86 6.02
C ASP A 87 -1.26 27.94 5.03
N THR A 88 -0.52 28.17 3.94
CA THR A 88 -0.93 29.08 2.87
C THR A 88 -2.17 28.58 2.11
N LEU A 89 -2.20 27.29 1.75
CA LEU A 89 -3.35 26.65 1.11
C LEU A 89 -4.60 26.70 2.01
N LEU A 90 -4.44 26.42 3.31
CA LEU A 90 -5.53 26.50 4.29
C LEU A 90 -6.11 27.91 4.35
N LYS A 91 -5.26 28.95 4.42
CA LYS A 91 -5.70 30.35 4.39
C LYS A 91 -6.48 30.69 3.11
N GLN A 92 -6.02 30.21 1.96
CA GLN A 92 -6.70 30.44 0.68
C GLN A 92 -8.09 29.80 0.64
N VAL A 93 -8.22 28.57 1.15
CA VAL A 93 -9.50 27.87 1.25
C VAL A 93 -10.48 28.61 2.18
N SER A 94 -10.01 29.07 3.34
CA SER A 94 -10.84 29.84 4.27
C SER A 94 -11.33 31.17 3.67
N GLN A 95 -10.49 31.86 2.89
CA GLN A 95 -10.88 33.09 2.20
C GLN A 95 -11.96 32.85 1.13
N LEU A 96 -11.84 31.77 0.36
CA LEU A 96 -12.84 31.39 -0.65
C LEU A 96 -14.19 31.00 -0.02
N GLN A 97 -14.17 30.31 1.13
CA GLN A 97 -15.40 29.96 1.86
C GLN A 97 -16.11 31.19 2.42
N ASN A 98 -15.37 32.13 3.02
CA ASN A 98 -15.96 33.35 3.59
C ASN A 98 -16.54 34.28 2.51
N ASN A 99 -15.96 34.32 1.31
CA ASN A 99 -16.51 35.10 0.18
C ASN A 99 -17.78 34.47 -0.43
N GLY A 100 -18.10 33.20 -0.12
CA GLY A 100 -19.27 32.49 -0.64
C GLY A 100 -20.55 32.61 0.21
N SER A 101 -20.52 33.28 1.37
CA SER A 101 -21.61 33.26 2.36
C SER A 101 -22.48 34.52 2.44
N ALA A 102 -22.41 35.44 1.47
CA ALA A 102 -23.21 36.68 1.49
C ALA A 102 -24.42 36.64 0.53
N LEU A 103 -25.46 35.86 0.84
CA LEU A 103 -26.80 36.01 0.26
C LEU A 103 -27.87 35.77 1.36
N PRO A 104 -28.89 36.63 1.54
CA PRO A 104 -29.81 36.54 2.66
C PRO A 104 -30.90 35.48 2.46
N ALA A 105 -31.22 34.78 3.54
CA ALA A 105 -32.32 33.83 3.62
C ALA A 105 -33.68 34.53 3.68
N THR A 106 -34.57 34.23 2.74
CA THR A 106 -36.02 34.42 2.89
C THR A 106 -36.73 33.08 2.83
N ALA A 107 -37.62 32.88 3.81
CA ALA A 107 -38.31 31.65 4.14
C ALA A 107 -39.47 31.29 3.19
N ASN A 108 -39.85 30.01 3.26
CA ASN A 108 -41.13 29.40 2.86
C ASN A 108 -41.36 29.11 1.36
N ALA A 109 -41.08 27.87 0.93
CA ALA A 109 -41.93 27.08 0.01
C ALA A 109 -41.40 25.64 -0.16
N THR A 110 -42.33 24.69 -0.17
CA THR A 110 -42.21 23.23 -0.40
C THR A 110 -41.39 22.87 -1.65
N PRO A 111 -40.58 21.78 -1.68
CA PRO A 111 -39.82 21.44 -2.88
C PRO A 111 -40.66 20.62 -3.87
N GLN A 112 -41.19 21.32 -4.88
CA GLN A 112 -41.40 20.74 -6.20
C GLN A 112 -40.04 20.39 -6.84
N LYS A 113 -40.07 19.34 -7.66
CA LYS A 113 -39.03 18.80 -8.56
C LYS A 113 -38.01 19.86 -9.02
N ARG A 114 -36.82 19.88 -8.40
CA ARG A 114 -35.68 20.69 -8.85
C ARG A 114 -34.98 19.99 -10.03
N VAL A 115 -35.01 20.65 -11.17
CA VAL A 115 -34.13 20.39 -12.33
C VAL A 115 -32.97 21.35 -12.21
N THR A 116 -31.91 20.95 -11.51
CA THR A 116 -30.57 21.58 -11.50
C THR A 116 -29.68 20.67 -10.65
N GLY A 117 -28.49 20.35 -11.14
CA GLY A 117 -27.60 19.30 -10.62
C GLY A 117 -27.10 19.54 -9.20
N GLU A 118 -27.93 19.27 -8.21
CA GLU A 118 -27.48 19.08 -6.83
C GLU A 118 -26.94 17.65 -6.70
N LEU A 119 -25.61 17.56 -6.62
CA LEU A 119 -24.88 16.34 -6.26
C LEU A 119 -25.42 15.79 -4.93
N TYR A 120 -25.79 14.51 -4.89
CA TYR A 120 -26.05 13.79 -3.65
C TYR A 120 -24.80 13.88 -2.76
N LYS A 121 -24.87 14.67 -1.69
CA LYS A 121 -23.84 14.66 -0.64
C LYS A 121 -24.19 13.56 0.36
N SER A 122 -23.39 12.50 0.35
CA SER A 122 -23.38 11.48 1.40
C SER A 122 -23.18 12.15 2.78
N PRO A 123 -23.88 11.72 3.85
CA PRO A 123 -23.66 12.20 5.22
C PRO A 123 -22.24 12.02 5.79
N ILE A 124 -21.31 11.43 5.01
CA ILE A 124 -19.98 11.03 5.43
C ILE A 124 -19.03 12.21 5.66
N ARG A 125 -19.31 13.43 5.19
CA ARG A 125 -18.37 14.56 5.37
C ARG A 125 -19.08 15.91 5.52
N SER A 126 -19.41 16.29 6.75
CA SER A 126 -19.49 17.70 7.13
C SER A 126 -18.65 17.95 8.37
N ASN A 127 -17.32 17.82 8.24
CA ASN A 127 -16.39 18.14 9.31
C ASN A 127 -15.98 19.61 9.15
N SER A 128 -16.76 20.50 9.76
CA SER A 128 -16.19 21.73 10.30
C SER A 128 -15.81 21.43 11.76
N ALA A 129 -14.58 21.80 12.10
CA ALA A 129 -13.87 21.58 13.37
C ALA A 129 -13.10 20.24 13.50
N SER A 130 -11.80 20.41 13.82
CA SER A 130 -10.84 19.41 14.32
C SER A 130 -10.38 18.28 13.40
N THR A 131 -9.53 18.60 12.41
CA THR A 131 -8.47 17.66 11.94
C THR A 131 -7.31 17.69 12.93
N SER A 132 -7.58 17.40 14.20
CA SER A 132 -6.57 17.22 15.24
C SER A 132 -6.67 15.79 15.71
N MET A 133 -5.75 14.95 15.23
CA MET A 133 -5.61 13.53 15.54
C MET A 133 -6.80 12.67 15.09
N ILE A 134 -6.68 12.02 13.92
CA ILE A 134 -7.44 10.78 13.68
C ILE A 134 -6.97 9.83 14.78
N SER A 135 -7.81 9.63 15.80
CA SER A 135 -7.44 8.74 16.90
C SER A 135 -7.25 7.34 16.34
N SER A 136 -6.29 6.58 16.86
CA SER A 136 -6.18 5.16 16.53
C SER A 136 -7.51 4.43 16.75
N ASP A 137 -8.33 4.93 17.67
CA ASP A 137 -9.66 4.43 17.95
C ASP A 137 -10.66 4.72 16.84
N ASP A 138 -10.57 5.87 16.15
CA ASP A 138 -11.44 6.20 15.01
C ASP A 138 -11.14 5.28 13.82
N LEU A 139 -9.86 5.01 13.55
CA LEU A 139 -9.46 4.07 12.50
C LEU A 139 -9.90 2.63 12.83
N ALA A 140 -9.72 2.20 14.09
CA ALA A 140 -10.16 0.88 14.53
C ALA A 140 -11.69 0.73 14.43
N GLN A 141 -12.43 1.78 14.78
CA GLN A 141 -13.87 1.82 14.67
C GLN A 141 -14.33 1.81 13.20
N GLU A 142 -13.65 2.55 12.31
CA GLU A 142 -13.93 2.54 10.87
C GLU A 142 -13.68 1.15 10.27
N MET A 143 -12.54 0.52 10.57
CA MET A 143 -12.22 -0.84 10.13
C MET A 143 -13.25 -1.85 10.63
N LYS A 144 -13.71 -1.72 11.88
CA LYS A 144 -14.79 -2.54 12.43
C LYS A 144 -16.09 -2.33 11.67
N THR A 145 -16.47 -1.08 11.39
CA THR A 145 -17.68 -0.77 10.63
C THR A 145 -17.60 -1.36 9.21
N ILE A 146 -16.46 -1.25 8.53
CA ILE A 146 -16.23 -1.85 7.21
C ILE A 146 -16.32 -3.37 7.27
N GLY A 147 -15.74 -4.00 8.29
CA GLY A 147 -15.85 -5.46 8.48
C GLY A 147 -17.30 -5.89 8.62
N VAL A 148 -18.06 -5.22 9.49
CA VAL A 148 -19.48 -5.52 9.72
C VAL A 148 -20.33 -5.29 8.46
N THR A 149 -20.07 -4.24 7.68
CA THR A 149 -20.82 -4.00 6.44
C THR A 149 -20.50 -5.04 5.37
N LEU A 150 -19.24 -5.46 5.24
CA LEU A 150 -18.86 -6.53 4.32
C LEU A 150 -19.46 -7.88 4.71
N ASP A 151 -19.43 -8.22 6.00
CA ASP A 151 -20.06 -9.45 6.51
C ASP A 151 -21.58 -9.44 6.29
N MET A 152 -22.23 -8.29 6.51
CA MET A 152 -23.65 -8.12 6.25
C MET A 152 -23.97 -8.30 4.75
N LEU A 153 -23.16 -7.72 3.87
CA LEU A 153 -23.31 -7.90 2.42
C LEU A 153 -23.11 -9.36 2.01
N GLU A 154 -22.12 -10.05 2.58
CA GLU A 154 -21.89 -11.48 2.36
C GLU A 154 -23.10 -12.31 2.81
N LEU A 155 -23.67 -12.03 3.99
CA LEU A 155 -24.83 -12.77 4.49
C LEU A 155 -26.10 -12.54 3.63
N LEU A 156 -26.34 -11.29 3.22
CA LEU A 156 -27.55 -10.93 2.46
C LEU A 156 -27.51 -11.37 1.00
N THR A 157 -26.31 -11.39 0.40
CA THR A 157 -26.15 -11.65 -1.04
C THR A 157 -25.47 -12.99 -1.33
N GLY A 158 -24.75 -13.55 -0.37
CA GLY A 158 -23.85 -14.68 -0.60
C GLY A 158 -22.61 -14.28 -1.41
N VAL A 159 -22.32 -12.99 -1.60
CA VAL A 159 -21.16 -12.50 -2.36
C VAL A 159 -20.14 -11.89 -1.43
N ARG A 160 -18.88 -12.29 -1.63
CA ARG A 160 -17.72 -11.72 -0.97
C ARG A 160 -16.66 -11.36 -2.00
N ILE A 161 -16.11 -10.15 -1.88
CA ILE A 161 -14.88 -9.77 -2.58
C ILE A 161 -13.71 -10.26 -1.72
N VAL A 162 -12.96 -11.24 -2.23
CA VAL A 162 -11.81 -11.85 -1.53
C VAL A 162 -10.58 -10.98 -1.67
N ASN A 163 -10.37 -10.40 -2.86
CA ASN A 163 -9.23 -9.56 -3.17
C ASN A 163 -9.65 -8.47 -4.16
N TYR A 164 -8.99 -7.32 -4.00
CA TYR A 164 -9.17 -6.15 -4.86
C TYR A 164 -7.80 -5.67 -5.30
N GLU A 165 -7.60 -5.60 -6.61
CA GLU A 165 -6.38 -5.08 -7.23
C GLU A 165 -6.76 -3.99 -8.23
N GLU A 166 -5.95 -2.93 -8.27
CA GLU A 166 -6.18 -1.80 -9.15
C GLU A 166 -4.94 -1.53 -10.01
N ASP A 167 -5.11 -1.68 -11.33
CA ASP A 167 -4.12 -1.32 -12.33
C ASP A 167 -4.37 0.11 -12.84
N LYS A 168 -3.48 0.62 -13.71
CA LYS A 168 -3.67 1.94 -14.33
C LYS A 168 -4.97 2.08 -15.11
N GLU A 169 -5.44 0.98 -15.70
CA GLU A 169 -6.57 0.98 -16.65
C GLU A 169 -7.78 0.17 -16.18
N LYS A 170 -7.61 -0.75 -15.21
CA LYS A 170 -8.60 -1.77 -14.86
C LYS A 170 -8.68 -1.99 -13.37
N PHE A 171 -9.88 -2.36 -12.92
CA PHE A 171 -10.14 -2.93 -11.61
C PHE A 171 -10.24 -4.44 -11.73
N HIS A 172 -9.65 -5.13 -10.76
CA HIS A 172 -9.61 -6.58 -10.67
C HIS A 172 -10.24 -7.00 -9.35
N PHE A 173 -11.32 -7.77 -9.43
CA PHE A 173 -12.05 -8.27 -8.27
C PHE A 173 -12.00 -9.79 -8.28
N ASP A 174 -11.42 -10.38 -7.26
CA ASP A 174 -11.57 -11.81 -7.01
C ASP A 174 -12.81 -11.99 -6.13
N VAL A 175 -13.81 -12.68 -6.67
CA VAL A 175 -15.14 -12.79 -6.09
C VAL A 175 -15.40 -14.23 -5.71
N LYS A 176 -15.90 -14.43 -4.50
CA LYS A 176 -16.45 -15.68 -4.01
C LYS A 176 -17.97 -15.51 -3.86
N GLN A 177 -18.73 -16.43 -4.41
CA GLN A 177 -20.18 -16.40 -4.34
C GLN A 177 -20.73 -17.76 -3.93
N SER A 178 -21.56 -17.78 -2.89
CA SER A 178 -22.15 -18.98 -2.30
C SER A 178 -23.67 -18.99 -2.44
N SER A 179 -24.23 -20.20 -2.38
CA SER A 179 -25.66 -20.39 -2.10
C SER A 179 -26.03 -19.71 -0.78
N THR A 180 -27.17 -19.03 -0.75
CA THR A 180 -27.72 -18.36 0.43
C THR A 180 -28.87 -19.16 1.07
N ASN A 181 -29.28 -20.27 0.46
CA ASN A 181 -30.46 -21.04 0.85
C ASN A 181 -30.09 -22.42 1.44
N SER A 182 -28.85 -22.58 1.89
CA SER A 182 -28.33 -23.83 2.44
C SER A 182 -28.34 -23.75 3.97
N GLU A 183 -29.11 -24.62 4.62
CA GLU A 183 -29.15 -24.73 6.10
C GLU A 183 -27.93 -25.51 6.65
N ASP A 184 -27.30 -26.34 5.82
CA ASP A 184 -26.11 -27.14 6.17
C ASP A 184 -24.86 -26.71 5.38
N ASP A 185 -23.79 -26.36 6.11
CA ASP A 185 -22.47 -25.97 5.57
C ASP A 185 -21.86 -27.01 4.62
N SER A 186 -22.20 -28.30 4.79
CA SER A 186 -21.69 -29.38 3.95
C SER A 186 -22.29 -29.39 2.54
N SER A 187 -23.42 -28.72 2.34
CA SER A 187 -24.19 -28.70 1.10
C SER A 187 -24.01 -27.41 0.30
N THR A 188 -23.41 -26.38 0.90
CA THR A 188 -23.30 -25.04 0.33
C THR A 188 -22.39 -25.06 -0.89
N ILE A 189 -22.97 -24.76 -2.04
CA ILE A 189 -22.22 -24.65 -3.29
C ILE A 189 -21.64 -23.25 -3.38
N THR A 190 -20.31 -23.19 -3.59
CA THR A 190 -19.57 -21.94 -3.73
C THR A 190 -18.77 -21.92 -5.03
N VAL A 191 -18.74 -20.75 -5.67
CA VAL A 191 -17.95 -20.46 -6.86
C VAL A 191 -17.00 -19.30 -6.61
N GLU A 192 -15.83 -19.40 -7.24
CA GLU A 192 -14.81 -18.35 -7.24
C GLU A 192 -14.54 -17.92 -8.69
N TYR A 193 -14.55 -16.62 -8.93
CA TYR A 193 -14.31 -16.05 -10.25
C TYR A 193 -13.69 -14.66 -10.16
N LYS A 194 -13.09 -14.21 -11.25
CA LYS A 194 -12.51 -12.87 -11.37
C LYS A 194 -13.39 -11.99 -12.25
N LEU A 195 -13.65 -10.77 -11.81
CA LEU A 195 -14.25 -9.71 -12.61
C LEU A 195 -13.19 -8.65 -12.93
N VAL A 196 -13.07 -8.29 -14.20
CA VAL A 196 -12.16 -7.22 -14.65
C VAL A 196 -12.96 -6.13 -15.33
N ILE A 197 -12.87 -4.91 -14.81
CA ILE A 197 -13.67 -3.76 -15.25
C ILE A 197 -12.73 -2.63 -15.64
N LYS A 198 -12.90 -2.04 -16.83
CA LYS A 198 -12.10 -0.88 -17.27
C LYS A 198 -12.52 0.38 -16.49
N LYS A 199 -11.55 1.26 -16.18
CA LYS A 199 -11.79 2.54 -15.49
C LYS A 199 -12.56 3.57 -16.32
N GLN A 200 -12.57 3.43 -17.64
CA GLN A 200 -13.29 4.32 -18.53
C GLN A 200 -14.79 3.94 -18.55
N PHE A 201 -15.52 4.45 -17.55
CA PHE A 201 -16.93 4.14 -17.33
C PHE A 201 -17.91 4.90 -18.23
N GLU A 202 -17.47 5.97 -18.88
CA GLU A 202 -18.38 6.99 -19.43
C GLU A 202 -19.07 6.59 -20.76
N LEU A 203 -18.60 5.57 -21.47
CA LEU A 203 -19.09 5.26 -22.83
C LEU A 203 -19.54 3.81 -23.04
N SER A 204 -18.85 2.82 -22.43
CA SER A 204 -19.25 1.40 -22.41
C SER A 204 -18.25 0.61 -21.56
N ALA A 205 -18.42 0.62 -20.24
CA ALA A 205 -17.62 -0.27 -19.41
C ALA A 205 -18.04 -1.72 -19.67
N ASP A 206 -17.15 -2.51 -20.27
CA ASP A 206 -17.31 -3.96 -20.35
C ASP A 206 -16.75 -4.62 -19.10
N VAL A 207 -17.44 -5.65 -18.64
CA VAL A 207 -17.03 -6.52 -17.55
C VAL A 207 -16.55 -7.83 -18.16
N ASN A 208 -15.29 -8.17 -17.89
CA ASN A 208 -14.74 -9.48 -18.24
C ASN A 208 -14.89 -10.41 -17.04
N TYR A 209 -15.67 -11.48 -17.22
CA TYR A 209 -15.84 -12.56 -16.26
C TYR A 209 -14.91 -13.72 -16.58
N ILE A 210 -14.21 -14.22 -15.57
CA ILE A 210 -13.27 -15.34 -15.69
C ILE A 210 -13.55 -16.34 -14.55
N PRO A 211 -14.10 -17.53 -14.83
CA PRO A 211 -14.30 -18.55 -13.81
C PRO A 211 -12.96 -19.16 -13.36
N THR A 212 -12.67 -19.14 -12.06
CA THR A 212 -11.43 -19.71 -11.50
C THR A 212 -11.68 -21.02 -10.76
N PHE A 213 -12.92 -21.28 -10.33
CA PHE A 213 -13.33 -22.46 -9.57
C PHE A 213 -13.08 -23.79 -10.30
N LEU A 214 -13.20 -23.85 -11.63
CA LEU A 214 -13.05 -25.11 -12.40
C LEU A 214 -11.65 -25.73 -12.33
N LYS A 215 -10.64 -24.94 -11.93
CA LYS A 215 -9.24 -25.37 -11.84
C LYS A 215 -8.88 -25.98 -10.47
N LYS A 216 -9.63 -25.68 -9.42
CA LYS A 216 -9.24 -25.94 -8.02
C LYS A 216 -10.24 -26.78 -7.22
N VAL A 217 -11.42 -27.07 -7.76
CA VAL A 217 -12.51 -27.74 -7.01
C VAL A 217 -12.44 -29.28 -7.18
N PRO A 218 -12.68 -30.08 -6.11
CA PRO A 218 -12.77 -31.54 -6.19
C PRO A 218 -13.78 -32.02 -7.24
N SER A 219 -13.49 -33.15 -7.90
CA SER A 219 -14.30 -33.67 -9.02
C SER A 219 -15.79 -33.87 -8.68
N SER A 220 -16.11 -34.26 -7.44
CA SER A 220 -17.49 -34.44 -6.96
C SER A 220 -18.28 -33.14 -6.91
N VAL A 221 -17.68 -32.05 -6.41
CA VAL A 221 -18.30 -30.72 -6.36
C VAL A 221 -18.35 -30.10 -7.75
N LYS A 222 -17.31 -30.31 -8.56
CA LYS A 222 -17.24 -29.84 -9.94
C LYS A 222 -18.40 -30.38 -10.80
N ASN A 223 -18.76 -31.66 -10.68
CA ASN A 223 -19.87 -32.25 -11.42
C ASN A 223 -21.21 -31.62 -11.04
N ARG A 224 -21.51 -31.51 -9.73
CA ARG A 224 -22.71 -30.83 -9.23
C ARG A 224 -22.79 -29.38 -9.73
N LEU A 225 -21.65 -28.70 -9.80
CA LEU A 225 -21.58 -27.33 -10.25
C LEU A 225 -21.85 -27.19 -11.74
N ILE A 226 -21.27 -28.07 -12.57
CA ILE A 226 -21.52 -28.14 -14.02
C ILE A 226 -22.98 -28.44 -14.33
N GLU A 227 -23.62 -29.34 -13.57
CA GLU A 227 -25.05 -29.66 -13.76
C GLU A 227 -25.98 -28.47 -13.44
N ASN A 228 -25.59 -27.63 -12.47
CA ASN A 228 -26.44 -26.52 -12.01
C ASN A 228 -26.16 -25.19 -12.72
N LEU A 229 -24.92 -24.97 -13.20
CA LEU A 229 -24.54 -23.77 -13.93
C LEU A 229 -24.79 -23.92 -15.43
N PRO A 230 -25.47 -22.95 -16.07
CA PRO A 230 -25.50 -22.84 -17.52
C PRO A 230 -24.10 -22.86 -18.15
N ASP A 231 -23.95 -23.53 -19.30
CA ASP A 231 -22.66 -23.72 -20.00
C ASP A 231 -21.87 -22.43 -20.20
N TYR A 232 -22.55 -21.32 -20.51
CA TYR A 232 -21.88 -20.04 -20.72
C TYR A 232 -21.19 -19.51 -19.45
N LEU A 233 -21.72 -19.78 -18.24
CA LEU A 233 -21.07 -19.39 -16.98
C LEU A 233 -19.87 -20.27 -16.62
N GLN A 234 -19.68 -21.38 -17.31
CA GLN A 234 -18.50 -22.24 -17.15
C GLN A 234 -17.30 -21.69 -17.95
N GLY A 235 -17.55 -20.81 -18.93
CA GLY A 235 -16.55 -20.16 -19.75
C GLY A 235 -16.27 -18.71 -19.34
N SER A 236 -15.23 -18.11 -19.94
CA SER A 236 -15.00 -16.67 -19.80
C SER A 236 -15.99 -15.89 -20.67
N LEU A 237 -16.51 -14.79 -20.14
CA LEU A 237 -17.55 -13.98 -20.79
C LEU A 237 -17.17 -12.51 -20.75
N VAL A 238 -17.63 -11.77 -21.75
CA VAL A 238 -17.59 -10.31 -21.75
C VAL A 238 -19.01 -9.80 -21.91
N PHE A 239 -19.42 -8.90 -21.03
CA PHE A 239 -20.75 -8.31 -21.07
C PHE A 239 -20.71 -6.86 -20.58
N PRO A 240 -21.64 -6.01 -21.01
CA PRO A 240 -21.66 -4.61 -20.60
C PRO A 240 -22.00 -4.46 -19.12
N TYR A 241 -21.42 -3.46 -18.45
CA TYR A 241 -21.57 -3.22 -17.01
C TYR A 241 -23.03 -3.10 -16.55
N ASN A 242 -23.92 -2.56 -17.38
CA ASN A 242 -25.35 -2.43 -17.08
C ASN A 242 -26.07 -3.78 -16.87
N THR A 243 -25.51 -4.91 -17.34
CA THR A 243 -26.07 -6.25 -17.13
C THR A 243 -25.42 -7.00 -15.97
N LEU A 244 -24.48 -6.39 -15.23
CA LEU A 244 -23.81 -7.04 -14.09
C LEU A 244 -24.78 -7.54 -13.01
N SER A 245 -25.82 -6.76 -12.72
CA SER A 245 -26.87 -7.18 -11.79
C SER A 245 -27.63 -8.44 -12.29
N GLN A 246 -27.88 -8.52 -13.59
CA GLN A 246 -28.54 -9.67 -14.21
C GLN A 246 -27.63 -10.91 -14.21
N PHE A 247 -26.33 -10.72 -14.48
CA PHE A 247 -25.32 -11.76 -14.34
C PHE A 247 -25.32 -12.33 -12.93
N TYR A 248 -25.27 -11.46 -11.91
CA TYR A 248 -25.29 -11.86 -10.52
C TYR A 248 -26.57 -12.62 -10.15
N ALA A 249 -27.74 -12.14 -10.58
CA ALA A 249 -29.02 -12.82 -10.34
C ALA A 249 -29.07 -14.22 -10.99
N LYS A 250 -28.52 -14.36 -12.21
CA LYS A 250 -28.42 -15.66 -12.90
C LYS A 250 -27.48 -16.62 -12.18
N MET A 251 -26.32 -16.13 -11.71
CA MET A 251 -25.37 -16.92 -10.93
C MET A 251 -26.00 -17.38 -9.61
N ASN A 252 -26.59 -16.46 -8.85
CA ASN A 252 -27.24 -16.78 -7.57
C ASN A 252 -28.37 -17.80 -7.78
N ARG A 253 -29.22 -17.62 -8.80
CA ARG A 253 -30.26 -18.59 -9.14
C ARG A 253 -29.70 -19.96 -9.50
N ALA A 254 -28.58 -20.03 -10.22
CA ALA A 254 -27.93 -21.29 -10.58
C ALA A 254 -27.39 -22.02 -9.33
N LEU A 255 -26.73 -21.31 -8.42
CA LEU A 255 -26.20 -21.88 -7.18
C LEU A 255 -27.31 -22.38 -6.23
N ASN A 256 -28.46 -21.72 -6.25
CA ASN A 256 -29.64 -22.09 -5.45
C ASN A 256 -30.57 -23.10 -6.13
N LYS A 257 -30.24 -23.63 -7.33
CA LYS A 257 -31.06 -24.68 -7.97
C LYS A 257 -30.88 -26.04 -7.29
N SER A 258 -29.66 -26.34 -6.85
CA SER A 258 -29.30 -27.63 -6.26
C SER A 258 -29.88 -27.86 -4.85
N THR A 259 -30.35 -26.80 -4.20
CA THR A 259 -30.93 -26.85 -2.84
C THR A 259 -32.44 -27.05 -2.84
N LYS A 260 -33.08 -27.11 -4.03
CA LYS A 260 -34.53 -27.32 -4.18
C LYS A 260 -34.91 -28.72 -4.66
N SER A 261 -33.96 -29.64 -4.76
CA SER A 261 -34.22 -31.03 -5.18
C SER A 261 -34.11 -32.00 -4.02
#